data_AF-J7LDN7-F1
#
_entry.id   AF-J7LDN7-F1
#
_cell.length_a   1.000
_cell.length_b   1.000
_cell.length_c   1.000
_cell.angle_alpha   90.00
_cell.angle_beta   90.00
_cell.angle_gamma   90.00
#
_symmetry.space_group_name_H-M   'P 1'
#
loop_
_entity.id
_entity.type
_entity.pdbx_description
1 polymer ?
#
loop_
_entity_poly.entity_id
_entity_poly.type
_entity_poly.pdbx_seq_one_letter_code
_entity_poly.pdbx_strand_id
1 'polypeptide(L)'
;MVITDGEPTAHLDEEDRPRFSWPPSPRTAEVTGAELDATLAEGAEVTFFLMADDERPRAFRRSLSERPGVRVVDTTSETLGPAVLGRYPRGSF
;
A
#
# COMPACT_ATOMS: atom_id res chain seq x y z
N MET A 1 3.34 -7.39 3.66
CA MET A 1 2.81 -6.31 4.53
C MET A 1 3.38 -4.99 4.06
N VAL A 2 2.54 -3.96 3.91
CA VAL A 2 2.92 -2.63 3.43
C VAL A 2 2.49 -1.58 4.46
N ILE A 3 3.34 -0.61 4.74
CA ILE A 3 3.04 0.54 5.61
C ILE A 3 3.24 1.79 4.75
N THR A 4 2.23 2.65 4.65
CA THR A 4 2.29 3.86 3.84
C THR A 4 1.50 5.00 4.48
N ASP A 5 2.01 6.21 4.31
CA ASP A 5 1.42 7.46 4.77
C ASP A 5 0.42 8.06 3.77
N GLY A 6 0.30 7.50 2.56
CA GLY A 6 -0.64 7.99 1.56
C GLY A 6 -0.61 7.25 0.22
N GLU A 7 -0.96 7.98 -0.83
CA GLU A 7 -0.96 7.53 -2.22
C GLU A 7 0.48 7.26 -2.73
N PRO A 8 0.67 6.32 -3.67
CA PRO A 8 1.99 6.00 -4.18
C PRO A 8 2.57 7.17 -4.96
N THR A 9 3.80 7.56 -4.63
CA THR A 9 4.51 8.70 -5.27
C THR A 9 5.61 8.26 -6.23
N ALA A 10 5.93 6.96 -6.26
CA ALA A 10 6.93 6.39 -7.14
C ALA A 10 6.50 5.04 -7.75
N HIS A 11 7.06 4.74 -8.91
CA HIS A 11 6.97 3.43 -9.57
C HIS A 11 8.25 3.16 -10.38
N LEU A 12 8.45 1.92 -10.82
CA LEU A 12 9.44 1.58 -11.84
C LEU A 12 8.78 1.67 -13.22
N ASP A 13 9.45 2.31 -14.18
CA ASP A 13 9.01 2.28 -15.58
C ASP A 13 9.35 0.94 -16.24
N GLU A 14 8.97 0.78 -17.51
CA GLU A 14 9.15 -0.46 -18.28
C GLU A 14 10.63 -0.84 -18.47
N GLU A 15 11.57 0.08 -18.21
CA GLU A 15 13.00 -0.18 -18.21
C GLU A 15 13.60 -0.29 -16.80
N ASP A 16 12.78 -0.61 -15.80
CA ASP A 16 13.15 -0.72 -14.38
C ASP A 16 13.75 0.57 -13.79
N ARG A 17 13.43 1.73 -14.36
CA ARG A 17 13.94 3.01 -13.85
C ARG A 17 12.96 3.65 -12.87
N PRO A 18 13.44 4.15 -11.72
CA PRO A 18 12.56 4.80 -10.76
C PRO A 18 12.03 6.11 -11.30
N ARG A 19 10.71 6.29 -11.21
CA ARG A 19 9.98 7.53 -11.49
C ARG A 19 9.34 8.00 -10.20
N PHE A 20 9.49 9.29 -9.89
CA PHE A 20 8.90 9.92 -8.70
C PHE A 20 8.16 11.19 -9.10
N SER A 21 7.03 11.45 -8.45
CA SER A 21 6.21 12.65 -8.64
C SER A 21 5.48 13.05 -7.36
N TRP A 22 5.56 14.34 -6.99
CA TRP A 22 4.68 14.96 -5.99
C TRP A 22 4.01 16.21 -6.57
N PRO A 23 2.67 16.30 -6.62
CA PRO A 23 1.71 15.25 -6.26
C PRO A 23 1.86 13.96 -7.09
N PRO A 24 1.35 12.80 -6.61
CA PRO A 24 1.31 11.56 -7.38
C PRO A 24 0.75 11.76 -8.79
N SER A 25 1.45 11.24 -9.79
CA SER A 25 0.90 11.17 -11.14
C SER A 25 -0.16 10.05 -11.23
N PRO A 26 -1.20 10.20 -12.08
CA PRO A 26 -2.14 9.11 -12.35
C PRO A 26 -1.44 7.81 -12.76
N ARG A 27 -0.38 7.92 -13.57
CA ARG A 27 0.44 6.78 -14.01
C ARG A 27 1.08 6.03 -12.84
N THR A 28 1.52 6.74 -11.80
CA THR A 28 2.10 6.11 -10.61
C THR A 28 1.06 5.23 -9.92
N ALA A 29 -0.16 5.72 -9.73
CA ALA A 29 -1.24 4.94 -9.11
C ALA A 29 -1.63 3.72 -9.97
N GLU A 30 -1.68 3.87 -11.29
CA GLU A 30 -1.96 2.78 -12.23
C GLU A 30 -0.91 1.67 -12.16
N VAL A 31 0.37 2.02 -12.24
CA VAL A 31 1.46 1.04 -12.22
C VAL A 31 1.53 0.34 -10.86
N THR A 32 1.47 1.08 -9.75
CA THR A 32 1.42 0.46 -8.41
C THR A 32 0.23 -0.48 -8.25
N GLY A 33 -0.93 -0.12 -8.79
CA GLY A 33 -2.12 -0.97 -8.78
C GLY A 33 -1.93 -2.27 -9.57
N ALA A 34 -1.35 -2.18 -10.78
CA ALA A 34 -1.07 -3.33 -11.62
C ALA A 34 -0.06 -4.30 -10.97
N GLU A 35 1.00 -3.79 -10.35
CA GLU A 35 1.97 -4.60 -9.61
C GLU A 35 1.35 -5.30 -8.40
N LEU A 36 0.45 -4.60 -7.69
CA LEU A 36 -0.32 -5.22 -6.62
C LEU A 36 -1.22 -6.34 -7.16
N ASP A 37 -1.91 -6.11 -8.27
CA ASP A 37 -2.77 -7.12 -8.89
C ASP A 37 -1.98 -8.37 -9.32
N ALA A 38 -0.79 -8.19 -9.91
CA ALA A 38 0.12 -9.28 -10.26
C ALA A 38 0.57 -10.05 -9.00
N THR A 39 0.97 -9.33 -7.95
CA THR A 39 1.38 -9.93 -6.66
C THR A 39 0.25 -10.77 -6.04
N LEU A 40 -0.99 -10.28 -6.08
CA LEU A 40 -2.15 -11.01 -5.57
C LEU A 40 -2.48 -12.24 -6.42
N ALA A 41 -2.30 -12.16 -7.74
CA ALA A 41 -2.50 -13.29 -8.65
C ALA A 41 -1.54 -14.46 -8.38
N GLU A 42 -0.35 -14.18 -7.81
CA GLU A 42 0.59 -15.19 -7.32
C GLU A 42 0.18 -15.83 -5.98
N GLY A 43 -0.98 -15.46 -5.43
CA GLY A 43 -1.53 -16.02 -4.19
C GLY A 43 -1.06 -15.30 -2.92
N ALA A 44 -0.45 -14.13 -3.05
CA ALA A 44 -0.06 -13.32 -1.90
C ALA A 44 -1.29 -12.74 -1.18
N GLU A 45 -1.22 -12.68 0.15
CA GLU A 45 -2.13 -11.84 0.95
C GLU A 45 -1.39 -10.58 1.39
N VAL A 46 -1.96 -9.41 1.12
CA VAL A 46 -1.32 -8.12 1.39
C VAL A 46 -2.12 -7.34 2.42
N THR A 47 -1.50 -7.03 3.56
CA THR A 47 -2.05 -6.08 4.53
C THR A 47 -1.37 -4.72 4.37
N PHE A 48 -2.16 -3.68 4.13
CA PHE A 48 -1.77 -2.26 4.11
C PHE A 48 -2.11 -1.60 5.44
N PHE A 49 -1.14 -0.92 6.05
CA PHE A 49 -1.37 0.02 7.15
C PHE A 49 -1.32 1.43 6.56
N LEU A 50 -2.46 2.12 6.57
CA LEU A 50 -2.61 3.47 6.02
C LEU A 50 -2.78 4.48 7.14
N MET A 51 -1.92 5.50 7.18
CA MET A 51 -2.08 6.62 8.11
C MET A 51 -3.23 7.52 7.62
N ALA A 52 -4.39 7.42 8.26
CA ALA A 52 -5.66 7.93 7.75
C ALA A 52 -6.00 9.35 8.23
N ASP A 53 -5.01 10.20 8.51
CA ASP A 53 -5.24 11.57 9.00
C ASP A 53 -5.66 12.57 7.90
N ASP A 54 -5.51 12.22 6.61
CA ASP A 54 -5.87 13.10 5.50
C ASP A 54 -7.10 12.62 4.71
N GLU A 55 -7.97 13.55 4.29
CA GLU A 55 -9.09 13.26 3.38
C GLU A 55 -8.63 12.81 1.97
N ARG A 56 -7.36 13.02 1.63
CA ARG A 56 -6.82 12.86 0.27
C ARG A 56 -6.70 11.40 -0.22
N PRO A 57 -6.34 10.38 0.57
CA PRO A 57 -6.18 9.03 0.01
C PRO A 57 -7.48 8.21 -0.03
N ARG A 58 -8.68 8.82 -0.01
CA ARG A 58 -9.94 8.05 -0.07
C ARG A 58 -10.05 7.22 -1.35
N ALA A 59 -9.60 7.76 -2.49
CA ALA A 59 -9.64 7.07 -3.77
C ALA A 59 -8.67 5.87 -3.81
N PHE A 60 -7.42 6.08 -3.40
CA PHE A 60 -6.44 5.01 -3.32
C PHE A 60 -6.86 3.92 -2.31
N ARG A 61 -7.28 4.30 -1.10
CA ARG A 61 -7.81 3.37 -0.10
C ARG A 61 -8.96 2.52 -0.65
N ARG A 62 -9.92 3.17 -1.32
CA ARG A 62 -11.05 2.46 -1.94
C ARG A 62 -10.56 1.46 -2.96
N SER A 63 -9.64 1.87 -3.84
CA SER A 63 -9.07 0.97 -4.85
C SER A 63 -8.38 -0.25 -4.23
N LEU A 64 -7.69 -0.09 -3.10
CA LEU A 64 -7.07 -1.21 -2.38
C LEU A 64 -8.13 -2.15 -1.78
N SER A 65 -9.16 -1.57 -1.15
CA SER A 65 -10.16 -2.33 -0.40
C SER A 65 -11.09 -3.17 -1.30
N GLU A 66 -11.19 -2.82 -2.57
CA GLU A 66 -11.98 -3.56 -3.57
C GLU A 66 -11.28 -4.84 -4.08
N ARG A 67 -9.99 -5.05 -3.75
CA ARG A 67 -9.20 -6.20 -4.21
C ARG A 67 -9.27 -7.40 -3.26
N PRO A 68 -9.66 -8.60 -3.72
CA PRO A 68 -9.54 -9.82 -2.93
C PRO A 68 -8.08 -10.09 -2.52
N GLY A 69 -7.86 -10.57 -1.30
CA GLY A 69 -6.50 -10.80 -0.76
C GLY A 69 -5.83 -9.54 -0.19
N VAL A 70 -6.46 -8.37 -0.34
CA VAL A 70 -6.02 -7.12 0.31
C VAL A 70 -6.78 -6.89 1.61
N ARG A 71 -6.04 -6.54 2.66
CA ARG A 71 -6.59 -6.02 3.92
C ARG A 71 -6.06 -4.63 4.16
N VAL A 72 -6.95 -3.68 4.40
CA VAL A 72 -6.57 -2.32 4.80
C VAL A 72 -6.80 -2.14 6.29
N VAL A 73 -5.80 -1.62 6.98
CA VAL A 73 -5.84 -1.23 8.39
C VAL A 73 -5.58 0.27 8.46
N ASP A 74 -6.59 1.03 8.83
CA ASP A 74 -6.41 2.46 9.11
C ASP A 74 -5.68 2.62 10.44
N THR A 75 -4.71 3.52 10.46
CA THR A 75 -3.91 3.83 11.65
C THR A 75 -3.66 5.33 11.74
N THR A 76 -3.23 5.77 12.90
CA THR A 76 -2.60 7.08 13.14
C THR A 76 -1.10 6.87 13.40
N SER A 77 -0.34 7.96 13.47
CA SER A 77 1.08 7.88 13.85
C SER A 77 1.28 7.21 15.22
N GLU A 78 0.38 7.40 16.18
CA GLU A 78 0.49 6.83 17.53
C GLU A 78 0.08 5.35 17.59
N THR A 79 -0.85 4.95 16.72
CA THR A 79 -1.41 3.58 16.72
C THR A 79 -0.70 2.63 15.77
N LEU A 80 0.17 3.14 14.89
CA LEU A 80 0.89 2.37 13.88
C LEU A 80 1.78 1.29 14.51
N GLY A 81 2.55 1.65 15.53
CA GLY A 81 3.47 0.73 16.21
C GLY A 81 2.75 -0.50 16.77
N PRO A 82 1.75 -0.33 17.66
CA PRO A 82 0.95 -1.45 18.16
C PRO A 82 0.28 -2.28 17.07
N ALA A 83 -0.27 -1.64 16.03
CA ALA A 83 -0.98 -2.32 14.94
C ALA A 83 -0.05 -3.22 14.11
N VAL A 84 1.16 -2.74 13.80
CA VAL A 84 2.18 -3.51 13.07
C VAL A 84 2.69 -4.67 13.92
N LEU A 85 3.03 -4.43 15.19
CA LEU A 85 3.57 -5.46 16.09
C LEU A 85 2.59 -6.61 16.35
N GLY A 86 1.28 -6.33 16.41
CA GLY A 86 0.26 -7.37 16.56
C GLY A 86 0.14 -8.31 15.35
N ARG A 87 0.68 -7.91 14.20
CA ARG A 87 0.56 -8.64 12.93
C ARG A 87 1.91 -9.13 12.38
N TYR A 88 3.01 -8.75 13.02
CA TYR A 88 4.34 -9.18 12.61
C TYR A 88 4.45 -10.70 12.84
N PRO A 89 4.83 -11.51 11.82
CA PRO A 89 5.04 -12.92 12.02
C PRO A 89 6.15 -13.10 13.05
N ARG A 90 5.82 -13.69 14.21
CA ARG A 90 6.82 -14.06 15.20
C ARG A 90 7.67 -15.16 14.57
N GLY A 91 8.91 -14.84 14.21
CA GLY A 91 9.87 -15.85 13.78
C GLY A 91 10.06 -16.86 14.90
N SER A 92 9.82 -18.14 14.63
CA SER A 92 10.42 -19.21 15.42
C SER A 92 11.92 -19.20 15.08
N PHE A 93 12.74 -18.64 15.97
CA PHE A 93 14.17 -18.90 15.99
C PHE A 93 14.44 -20.25 16.63
#